data_AF-A0A4Q3LKS7-F1
#
_entry.id   AF-A0A4Q3LKS7-F1
#
_cell.length_a   1.000
_cell.length_b   1.000
_cell.length_c   1.000
_cell.angle_alpha   90.00
_cell.angle_beta   90.00
_cell.angle_gamma   90.00
#
_symmetry.space_group_name_H-M   'P 1'
#
loop_
_entity.id
_entity.type
_entity.pdbx_description
1 polymer ?
#
loop_
_entity_poly.entity_id
_entity_poly.type
_entity_poly.pdbx_seq_one_letter_code
_entity_poly.pdbx_strand_id
1 'polypeptide(L)'
;MKKQLTTIALALSLGVALAPALAADAAMSKEAYKAEKDKIEAQYKADKKACDGMKANAKDVCGAEAKAKEKVAKAELDAKRTPGAKADEKVSMAKADAEYDVAKEKCDDQAAAAKATCKKEAKTAHDAARKAAKPAAAGKAPEGEKKS
;
A
#
# COMPACT_ATOMS: atom_id res chain seq x y z
N MET A 1 -8.26 -63.02 16.02
CA MET A 1 -8.76 -62.74 14.65
C MET A 1 -7.58 -62.28 13.81
N LYS A 2 -7.46 -62.78 12.58
CA LYS A 2 -6.22 -62.83 11.77
C LYS A 2 -6.23 -61.83 10.60
N LYS A 3 -5.01 -61.40 10.23
CA LYS A 3 -4.44 -60.89 8.95
C LYS A 3 -3.81 -59.50 9.18
N GLN A 4 -2.49 -59.29 9.35
CA GLN A 4 -1.26 -59.72 8.65
C GLN A 4 -1.14 -59.27 7.18
N LEU A 5 -0.06 -58.50 6.93
CA LEU A 5 0.74 -58.30 5.70
C LEU A 5 0.10 -57.39 4.63
N THR A 6 0.79 -56.47 3.93
CA THR A 6 2.18 -56.52 3.40
C THR A 6 2.67 -55.11 3.02
N THR A 7 3.97 -54.88 3.21
CA THR A 7 4.83 -53.81 2.69
C THR A 7 4.90 -53.73 1.16
N ILE A 8 4.93 -52.52 0.58
CA ILE A 8 5.74 -52.21 -0.62
C ILE A 8 6.33 -50.80 -0.44
N ALA A 9 7.64 -50.76 -0.21
CA ALA A 9 8.47 -49.59 -0.39
C ALA A 9 8.64 -49.33 -1.90
N LEU A 10 8.49 -48.07 -2.32
CA LEU A 10 8.99 -47.61 -3.61
C LEU A 10 9.62 -46.24 -3.38
N ALA A 11 10.95 -46.28 -3.21
CA ALA A 11 11.80 -45.12 -3.25
C ALA A 11 11.73 -44.54 -4.67
N LEU A 12 11.26 -43.30 -4.78
CA LEU A 12 11.43 -42.48 -5.98
C LEU A 12 12.16 -41.21 -5.54
N SER A 13 13.48 -41.32 -5.57
CA SER A 13 14.41 -40.21 -5.54
C SER A 13 14.13 -39.29 -6.73
N LEU A 14 13.43 -38.19 -6.49
CA LEU A 14 13.50 -37.00 -7.35
C LEU A 14 14.35 -35.97 -6.61
N GLY A 15 15.62 -35.91 -6.98
CA GLY A 15 16.47 -34.78 -6.65
C GLY A 15 15.90 -33.53 -7.33
N VAL A 16 15.16 -32.72 -6.57
CA VAL A 16 14.97 -31.32 -6.94
C VAL A 16 16.26 -30.62 -6.54
N ALA A 17 17.10 -30.35 -7.53
CA ALA A 17 18.19 -29.40 -7.39
C ALA A 17 17.57 -28.07 -6.96
N LEU A 18 17.68 -27.74 -5.67
CA LEU A 18 17.47 -26.39 -5.19
C LEU A 18 18.66 -25.57 -5.69
N ALA A 19 18.60 -25.14 -6.95
CA ALA A 19 19.42 -24.05 -7.40
C ALA A 19 19.09 -22.86 -6.50
N PRO A 20 20.09 -22.15 -5.94
CA PRO A 20 19.81 -20.87 -5.31
C PRO A 20 19.25 -19.98 -6.42
N ALA A 21 17.96 -19.69 -6.35
CA ALA A 21 17.39 -18.60 -7.13
C ALA A 21 18.16 -17.36 -6.69
N LEU A 22 19.11 -16.96 -7.53
CA LEU A 22 19.72 -15.65 -7.48
C LEU A 22 18.56 -14.66 -7.37
N ALA A 23 18.49 -13.96 -6.24
CA ALA A 23 17.67 -12.79 -6.08
C ALA A 23 18.19 -11.74 -7.07
N ALA A 24 17.78 -11.85 -8.33
CA ALA A 24 17.78 -10.72 -9.22
C ALA A 24 16.58 -9.88 -8.79
N ASP A 25 16.86 -8.78 -8.09
CA ASP A 25 15.96 -7.63 -8.02
C ASP A 25 15.68 -7.13 -9.45
N ALA A 26 14.85 -7.87 -10.19
CA ALA A 26 14.39 -7.49 -11.49
C ALA A 26 13.38 -6.36 -11.27
N ALA A 27 13.82 -5.13 -11.49
CA ALA A 27 12.93 -3.99 -11.60
C ALA A 27 11.74 -4.37 -12.51
N MET A 28 10.52 -4.11 -12.03
CA MET A 28 9.30 -4.48 -12.73
C MET A 28 9.30 -3.98 -14.19
N SER A 29 9.00 -4.87 -15.14
CA SER A 29 8.93 -4.49 -16.56
C SER A 29 7.85 -3.43 -16.82
N LYS A 30 7.98 -2.68 -17.91
CA LYS A 30 7.00 -1.65 -18.30
C LYS A 30 5.61 -2.25 -18.54
N GLU A 31 5.57 -3.43 -19.15
CA GLU A 31 4.36 -4.18 -19.46
C GLU A 31 3.68 -4.66 -18.17
N ALA A 32 4.46 -5.22 -17.25
CA ALA A 32 3.96 -5.64 -15.95
C ALA A 32 3.44 -4.43 -15.14
N TYR A 33 4.17 -3.30 -15.13
CA TYR A 33 3.72 -2.07 -14.48
C TYR A 33 2.41 -1.54 -15.07
N LYS A 34 2.30 -1.51 -16.39
CA LYS A 34 1.05 -1.12 -17.05
C LYS A 34 -0.10 -2.06 -16.66
N ALA A 35 0.12 -3.37 -16.66
CA ALA A 35 -0.90 -4.35 -16.29
C ALA A 35 -1.38 -4.16 -14.84
N GLU A 36 -0.47 -3.96 -13.88
CA GLU A 36 -0.86 -3.69 -12.48
C GLU A 36 -1.56 -2.34 -12.33
N LYS A 37 -1.13 -1.30 -13.06
CA LYS A 37 -1.83 -0.02 -13.08
C LYS A 37 -3.26 -0.14 -13.63
N ASP A 38 -3.43 -0.88 -14.73
CA ASP A 38 -4.74 -1.15 -15.32
C ASP A 38 -5.65 -1.92 -14.34
N LYS A 39 -5.09 -2.88 -13.57
CA LYS A 39 -5.81 -3.57 -12.49
C LYS A 39 -6.24 -2.62 -11.37
N ILE A 40 -5.36 -1.72 -10.91
CA ILE A 40 -5.70 -0.73 -9.88
C ILE A 40 -6.84 0.18 -10.36
N GLU A 41 -6.81 0.62 -11.63
CA GLU A 41 -7.86 1.45 -12.21
C GLU A 41 -9.18 0.70 -12.38
N ALA A 42 -9.12 -0.59 -12.73
CA ALA A 42 -10.30 -1.45 -12.78
C ALA A 42 -10.91 -1.64 -11.37
N GLN A 43 -10.08 -1.86 -10.35
CA GLN A 43 -10.53 -1.97 -8.96
C GLN A 43 -11.16 -0.66 -8.49
N TYR A 44 -10.56 0.49 -8.79
CA TYR A 44 -11.14 1.80 -8.47
C TYR A 44 -12.53 1.97 -9.10
N LYS A 45 -12.68 1.62 -10.38
CA LYS A 45 -13.99 1.69 -11.07
C LYS A 45 -15.01 0.76 -10.42
N ALA A 46 -14.61 -0.46 -10.04
CA ALA A 46 -15.47 -1.42 -9.36
C ALA A 46 -15.91 -0.91 -7.97
N ASP A 47 -14.96 -0.42 -7.17
CA ASP A 47 -15.24 0.16 -5.85
C ASP A 47 -16.17 1.36 -5.96
N LYS A 48 -15.93 2.26 -6.92
CA LYS A 48 -16.79 3.43 -7.13
C LYS A 48 -18.21 3.04 -7.58
N LYS A 49 -18.35 2.01 -8.42
CA LYS A 49 -19.64 1.45 -8.81
C LYS A 49 -20.37 0.83 -7.61
N ALA A 50 -19.65 0.20 -6.69
CA ALA A 50 -20.25 -0.33 -5.46
C ALA A 50 -20.84 0.80 -4.58
N CYS A 51 -20.31 2.02 -4.68
CA CYS A 51 -20.86 3.20 -3.99
C CYS A 51 -22.18 3.72 -4.61
N ASP A 52 -22.59 3.28 -5.80
CA ASP A 52 -23.74 3.90 -6.50
C ASP A 52 -25.08 3.70 -5.79
N GLY A 53 -25.22 2.62 -5.02
CA GLY A 53 -26.41 2.35 -4.19
C GLY A 53 -26.50 3.20 -2.92
N MET A 54 -25.44 3.94 -2.58
CA MET A 54 -25.40 4.78 -1.37
C MET A 54 -25.95 6.18 -1.65
N LYS A 55 -26.28 6.93 -0.58
CA LYS A 55 -26.85 8.28 -0.68
C LYS A 55 -26.13 9.26 0.23
N ALA A 56 -26.16 10.54 -0.14
CA ALA A 56 -25.57 11.65 0.61
C ALA A 56 -24.13 11.34 1.04
N ASN A 57 -23.75 11.72 2.26
CA ASN A 57 -22.39 11.55 2.76
C ASN A 57 -21.90 10.10 2.77
N ALA A 58 -22.78 9.11 2.92
CA ALA A 58 -22.36 7.70 2.81
C ALA A 58 -21.79 7.40 1.41
N LYS A 59 -22.35 8.00 0.35
CA LYS A 59 -21.82 7.89 -1.00
C LYS A 59 -20.49 8.64 -1.15
N ASP A 60 -20.38 9.82 -0.55
CA ASP A 60 -19.17 10.65 -0.63
C ASP A 60 -17.99 9.98 0.10
N VAL A 61 -18.21 9.48 1.31
CA VAL A 61 -17.24 8.68 2.08
C VAL A 61 -16.82 7.45 1.29
N CYS A 62 -17.76 6.69 0.72
CA CYS A 62 -17.43 5.52 -0.09
C CYS A 62 -16.58 5.89 -1.32
N GLY A 63 -16.93 6.97 -2.01
CA GLY A 63 -16.16 7.48 -3.14
C GLY A 63 -14.75 7.94 -2.77
N ALA A 64 -14.60 8.59 -1.61
CA ALA A 64 -13.31 8.98 -1.08
C ALA A 64 -12.47 7.76 -0.67
N GLU A 65 -13.05 6.74 -0.05
CA GLU A 65 -12.36 5.49 0.30
C GLU A 65 -11.88 4.74 -0.94
N ALA A 66 -12.69 4.67 -2.00
CA ALA A 66 -12.29 4.10 -3.29
C ALA A 66 -11.09 4.85 -3.89
N LYS A 67 -11.15 6.19 -3.90
CA LYS A 67 -10.08 7.05 -4.41
C LYS A 67 -8.81 6.96 -3.57
N ALA A 68 -8.95 6.87 -2.24
CA ALA A 68 -7.86 6.68 -1.28
C ALA A 68 -7.09 5.40 -1.58
N LYS A 69 -7.80 4.28 -1.75
CA LYS A 69 -7.21 2.98 -2.12
C LYS A 69 -6.46 3.08 -3.45
N GLU A 70 -7.06 3.70 -4.48
CA GLU A 70 -6.41 3.88 -5.78
C GLU A 70 -5.09 4.67 -5.66
N LYS A 71 -5.11 5.80 -4.94
CA LYS A 71 -3.94 6.67 -4.77
C LYS A 71 -2.80 5.95 -4.05
N VAL A 72 -3.10 5.24 -2.96
CA VAL A 72 -2.10 4.48 -2.20
C VAL A 72 -1.54 3.35 -3.05
N ALA A 73 -2.40 2.57 -3.73
CA ALA A 73 -1.96 1.46 -4.57
C ALA A 73 -1.07 1.93 -5.73
N LYS A 74 -1.37 3.08 -6.35
CA LYS A 74 -0.51 3.68 -7.39
C LYS A 74 0.86 4.08 -6.84
N ALA A 75 0.90 4.71 -5.66
CA ALA A 75 2.16 5.08 -5.02
C ALA A 75 3.00 3.85 -4.63
N GLU A 76 2.36 2.80 -4.10
CA GLU A 76 3.02 1.54 -3.77
C GLU A 76 3.51 0.80 -5.02
N LEU A 77 2.76 0.84 -6.12
CA LEU A 77 3.20 0.30 -7.41
C LEU A 77 4.42 1.05 -7.95
N ASP A 78 4.43 2.38 -7.85
CA ASP A 78 5.60 3.18 -8.22
C ASP A 78 6.82 2.85 -7.35
N ALA A 79 6.62 2.64 -6.05
CA ALA A 79 7.69 2.23 -5.13
C ALA A 79 8.22 0.83 -5.44
N LYS A 80 7.36 -0.11 -5.85
CA LYS A 80 7.77 -1.44 -6.31
C LYS A 80 8.61 -1.38 -7.59
N ARG A 81 8.28 -0.46 -8.52
CA ARG A 81 9.03 -0.30 -9.77
C ARG A 81 10.34 0.46 -9.57
N THR A 82 10.38 1.41 -8.66
CA THR A 82 11.56 2.24 -8.39
C THR A 82 11.69 2.45 -6.88
N PRO A 83 12.26 1.47 -6.15
CA PRO A 83 12.36 1.52 -4.70
C PRO A 83 13.39 2.56 -4.22
N GLY A 84 13.26 2.95 -2.96
CA GLY A 84 14.18 3.85 -2.26
C GLY A 84 13.48 4.86 -1.37
N ALA A 85 14.25 5.58 -0.55
CA ALA A 85 13.71 6.48 0.49
C ALA A 85 12.71 7.52 -0.06
N LYS A 86 12.89 7.99 -1.30
CA LYS A 86 11.96 8.91 -1.96
C LYS A 86 10.65 8.25 -2.36
N ALA A 87 10.68 6.97 -2.70
CA ALA A 87 9.48 6.20 -2.98
C ALA A 87 8.71 5.90 -1.68
N ASP A 88 9.41 5.54 -0.61
CA ASP A 88 8.81 5.32 0.72
C ASP A 88 8.16 6.60 1.27
N GLU A 89 8.83 7.75 1.10
CA GLU A 89 8.29 9.08 1.40
C GLU A 89 6.98 9.32 0.61
N LYS A 90 6.97 9.05 -0.70
CA LYS A 90 5.77 9.22 -1.54
C LYS A 90 4.62 8.30 -1.15
N VAL A 91 4.89 7.04 -0.80
CA VAL A 91 3.86 6.10 -0.30
C VAL A 91 3.27 6.64 1.00
N SER A 92 4.11 7.11 1.92
CA SER A 92 3.67 7.64 3.21
C SER A 92 2.89 8.96 3.05
N MET A 93 3.31 9.85 2.15
CA MET A 93 2.53 11.03 1.74
C MET A 93 1.16 10.65 1.16
N ALA A 94 1.13 9.65 0.27
CA ALA A 94 -0.10 9.20 -0.36
C ALA A 94 -1.10 8.64 0.66
N LYS A 95 -0.62 7.87 1.64
CA LYS A 95 -1.42 7.35 2.76
C LYS A 95 -1.97 8.49 3.62
N ALA A 96 -1.13 9.42 4.05
CA ALA A 96 -1.57 10.58 4.84
C ALA A 96 -2.65 11.39 4.11
N ASP A 97 -2.42 11.74 2.85
CA ASP A 97 -3.39 12.50 2.07
C ASP A 97 -4.71 11.72 1.87
N ALA A 98 -4.63 10.41 1.63
CA ALA A 98 -5.78 9.55 1.43
C ALA A 98 -6.64 9.43 2.71
N GLU A 99 -6.00 9.25 3.86
CA GLU A 99 -6.66 9.24 5.16
C GLU A 99 -7.34 10.58 5.46
N TYR A 100 -6.67 11.69 5.15
CA TYR A 100 -7.24 13.02 5.34
C TYR A 100 -8.46 13.29 4.47
N ASP A 101 -8.42 12.89 3.19
CA ASP A 101 -9.56 13.04 2.30
C ASP A 101 -10.77 12.23 2.80
N VAL A 102 -10.56 10.98 3.22
CA VAL A 102 -11.64 10.17 3.82
C VAL A 102 -12.15 10.77 5.12
N ALA A 103 -11.26 11.26 5.99
CA ALA A 103 -11.63 11.87 7.25
C ALA A 103 -12.49 13.13 7.06
N LYS A 104 -12.17 13.97 6.08
CA LYS A 104 -12.97 15.15 5.74
C LYS A 104 -14.41 14.80 5.37
N GLU A 105 -14.60 13.82 4.49
CA GLU A 105 -15.96 13.37 4.12
C GLU A 105 -16.66 12.80 5.36
N LYS A 106 -15.97 12.00 6.19
CA LYS A 106 -16.55 11.51 7.45
C LYS A 106 -16.98 12.63 8.41
N CYS A 107 -16.29 13.77 8.40
CA CYS A 107 -16.67 14.94 9.18
C CYS A 107 -17.88 15.69 8.59
N ASP A 108 -18.24 15.48 7.32
CA ASP A 108 -19.18 16.36 6.62
C ASP A 108 -20.63 16.25 7.10
N ASP A 109 -21.01 15.10 7.68
CA ASP A 109 -22.32 14.84 8.30
C ASP A 109 -22.51 15.47 9.69
N GLN A 110 -21.46 16.03 10.28
CA GLN A 110 -21.55 16.56 11.64
C GLN A 110 -22.21 17.94 11.68
N ALA A 111 -22.82 18.28 12.81
CA ALA A 111 -23.31 19.62 13.09
C ALA A 111 -22.17 20.65 13.03
N ALA A 112 -22.47 21.91 12.68
CA ALA A 112 -21.46 22.91 12.31
C ALA A 112 -20.24 23.03 13.24
N ALA A 113 -20.45 23.11 14.56
CA ALA A 113 -19.36 23.20 15.54
C ALA A 113 -18.54 21.89 15.62
N ALA A 114 -19.22 20.73 15.63
CA ALA A 114 -18.56 19.43 15.64
C ALA A 114 -17.76 19.20 14.35
N LYS A 115 -18.35 19.53 13.20
CA LYS A 115 -17.72 19.47 11.87
C LYS A 115 -16.42 20.28 11.79
N ALA A 116 -16.44 21.51 12.31
CA ALA A 116 -15.24 22.36 12.35
C ALA A 116 -14.12 21.73 13.18
N THR A 117 -14.46 21.21 14.37
CA THR A 117 -13.51 20.50 15.24
C THR A 117 -12.96 19.24 14.56
N CYS A 118 -13.83 18.40 14.00
CA CYS A 118 -13.43 17.18 13.30
C CYS A 118 -12.49 17.47 12.12
N LYS A 119 -12.79 18.47 11.28
CA LYS A 119 -11.90 18.86 10.17
C LYS A 119 -10.56 19.40 10.65
N LYS A 120 -10.54 20.13 11.76
CA LYS A 120 -9.30 20.61 12.38
C LYS A 120 -8.45 19.44 12.86
N GLU A 121 -9.04 18.48 13.57
CA GLU A 121 -8.36 17.27 14.05
C GLU A 121 -7.82 16.44 12.88
N ALA A 122 -8.63 16.22 11.84
CA ALA A 122 -8.21 15.53 10.62
C ALA A 122 -7.01 16.23 9.97
N LYS A 123 -7.02 17.56 9.90
CA LYS A 123 -5.89 18.33 9.37
C LYS A 123 -4.65 18.22 10.26
N THR A 124 -4.80 18.27 11.58
CA THR A 124 -3.68 18.08 12.51
C THR A 124 -3.05 16.70 12.36
N ALA A 125 -3.86 15.65 12.24
CA ALA A 125 -3.38 14.30 11.98
C ALA A 125 -2.66 14.20 10.62
N HIS A 126 -3.22 14.79 9.57
CA HIS A 126 -2.61 14.87 8.24
C HIS A 126 -1.24 15.55 8.25
N ASP A 127 -1.15 16.73 8.87
CA ASP A 127 0.09 17.50 8.99
C ASP A 127 1.16 16.70 9.76
N ALA A 128 0.76 16.03 10.84
CA ALA A 128 1.64 15.16 11.63
C ALA A 128 2.14 13.95 10.83
N ALA A 129 1.24 13.25 10.14
CA ALA A 129 1.57 12.11 9.28
C ALA A 129 2.50 12.52 8.14
N ARG A 130 2.26 13.69 7.52
CA ARG A 130 3.16 14.23 6.49
C ARG A 130 4.53 14.57 7.06
N LYS A 131 4.59 15.16 8.25
CA LYS A 131 5.87 15.46 8.89
C LYS A 131 6.65 14.19 9.23
N ALA A 132 5.99 13.12 9.66
CA ALA A 132 6.62 11.84 9.97
C ALA A 132 7.10 11.09 8.71
N ALA A 133 6.38 11.24 7.60
CA ALA A 133 6.70 10.64 6.31
C ALA A 133 7.90 11.29 5.61
N LYS A 134 8.22 12.55 5.93
CA LYS A 134 9.47 13.17 5.51
C LYS A 134 10.59 12.51 6.32
N PRO A 135 11.57 11.84 5.69
CA PRO A 135 12.67 11.26 6.45
C PRO A 135 13.32 12.36 7.29
N ALA A 136 13.48 12.12 8.59
CA ALA A 136 14.38 12.90 9.43
C ALA A 136 15.72 12.93 8.68
N ALA A 137 16.18 14.13 8.34
CA ALA A 137 17.30 14.42 7.46
C ALA A 137 18.18 13.20 7.15
N ALA A 138 18.18 12.78 5.88
CA ALA A 138 19.25 11.95 5.33
C ALA A 138 20.58 12.37 5.99
N GLY A 139 21.25 11.41 6.61
CA GLY A 139 22.27 11.66 7.60
C GLY A 139 23.23 12.77 7.21
N LYS A 140 23.64 13.56 8.21
CA LYS A 140 25.06 13.85 8.32
C LYS A 140 25.76 12.49 8.20
N ALA A 141 26.42 12.25 7.08
CA ALA A 141 27.41 11.19 7.02
C ALA A 141 28.37 11.39 8.21
N PRO A 142 28.80 10.34 8.92
CA PRO A 142 29.96 10.49 9.77
C PRO A 142 31.15 10.80 8.85
N GLU A 143 31.51 12.08 8.79
CA GLU A 143 32.87 12.47 8.39
C GLU A 143 33.83 11.86 9.40
N GLY A 144 34.67 10.94 8.93
CA GLY A 144 35.88 10.55 9.65
C GLY A 144 35.96 9.09 10.03
N GLU A 145 36.23 8.23 9.05
CA GLU A 145 37.13 7.10 9.28
C GLU A 145 38.28 7.22 8.28
N LYS A 146 39.29 8.00 8.68
CA LYS A 146 40.60 8.01 8.01
C LYS A 146 41.25 6.67 8.31
N LYS A 147 41.30 5.80 7.30
CA LYS A 147 42.24 4.68 7.27
C LYS A 147 43.63 5.25 6.95
N SER A 148 44.48 5.35 7.95
CA SER A 148 45.94 5.38 7.80
C SER A 148 46.49 4.04 8.23
#